data_AF-A0A505ICR4-F1
#
_entry.id   AF-A0A505ICR4-F1
#
_cell.length_a   1.000
_cell.length_b   1.000
_cell.length_c   1.000
_cell.angle_alpha   90.00
_cell.angle_beta   90.00
_cell.angle_gamma   90.00
#
_symmetry.space_group_name_H-M   'P 1'
#
loop_
_entity.id
_entity.type
_entity.pdbx_description
1 polymer ?
#
loop_
_entity_poly.entity_id
_entity_poly.type
_entity_poly.pdbx_seq_one_letter_code
_entity_poly.pdbx_strand_id
1 'polypeptide(L)'
;MASDSTPNPDLHPVVRNALRISLSAKEYKLLHDYAVQRTPSAIQNKLPSPSAFEAIVRSKNKHNEASIRASLRVFVLSSSLLKLVDVVAGRIRGDLTQALTSRFAPAVGASIAGLALGICPQKQLRLTAAIYTATRSLEFLFNALDEKGWFKDRPRWFGSWLLMPIACAQLFHAFIFDRETAPKWFGNVILRLSPSYVRGRPESLPLEIPWPEKEDVVDSLANIANLRWPAFASPILHPGSPNTLPSTLTSISPITGPAHPAISSLSCALLHPNSPSCSTAFLHHILLLVPPLARFLTTVTLALSLRNIKALMNEPISSINKLSKKIITMTAILSASTGSAWGSICLWNTLLPRSVLPAKRFFLSGALAGVPFAFLTNSRGIFMYFFRAAVDSAWKTGVKRGLWKGWKGGDLCIIVLAWALIGSILETRPSAVQGKGVRKALAWLKGDGFADPVEVAAKRRARKAAALKAEKAENEP
;
A
#
# COMPACT_ATOMS: atom_id res chain seq x y z
N MET A 1 -13.14 -30.90 32.24
CA MET A 1 -13.59 -30.34 33.54
C MET A 1 -12.35 -30.17 34.40
N ALA A 2 -11.98 -28.94 34.74
CA ALA A 2 -10.77 -28.62 35.49
C ALA A 2 -11.15 -28.19 36.90
N SER A 3 -10.60 -28.87 37.91
CA SER A 3 -10.82 -28.65 39.33
C SER A 3 -10.42 -27.23 39.74
N ASP A 4 -11.34 -26.54 40.40
CA ASP A 4 -11.19 -25.20 40.94
C ASP A 4 -10.33 -25.25 42.21
N SER A 5 -9.02 -25.06 42.09
CA SER A 5 -8.13 -24.96 43.25
C SER A 5 -8.15 -23.51 43.75
N THR A 6 -8.71 -23.30 44.94
CA THR A 6 -8.81 -22.02 45.62
C THR A 6 -7.43 -21.36 45.82
N PRO A 7 -7.29 -20.03 45.65
CA PRO A 7 -6.02 -19.35 45.84
C PRO A 7 -5.62 -19.32 47.32
N ASN A 8 -4.34 -19.58 47.62
CA ASN A 8 -3.75 -19.51 48.96
C ASN A 8 -4.10 -18.14 49.64
N PRO A 9 -4.78 -18.12 50.80
CA PRO A 9 -5.34 -16.91 51.43
C PRO A 9 -4.29 -15.92 51.98
N ASP A 10 -3.02 -16.32 52.09
CA ASP A 10 -2.01 -15.52 52.81
C ASP A 10 -1.26 -14.47 51.97
N LEU A 11 -1.54 -14.34 50.68
CA LEU A 11 -0.84 -13.37 49.81
C LEU A 11 -1.71 -12.15 49.45
N HIS A 12 -1.24 -10.96 49.83
CA HIS A 12 -1.89 -9.69 49.49
C HIS A 12 -2.09 -9.56 47.95
N PRO A 13 -3.29 -9.15 47.48
CA PRO A 13 -3.64 -9.15 46.06
C PRO A 13 -2.70 -8.29 45.19
N VAL A 14 -2.15 -7.23 45.76
CA VAL A 14 -1.18 -6.35 45.09
C VAL A 14 0.13 -7.08 44.80
N VAL A 15 0.65 -7.85 45.76
CA VAL A 15 1.91 -8.61 45.60
C VAL A 15 1.72 -9.73 44.57
N ARG A 16 0.57 -10.40 44.61
CA ARG A 16 0.20 -11.41 43.60
C ARG A 16 0.19 -10.83 42.19
N ASN A 17 -0.40 -9.64 42.01
CA ASN A 17 -0.43 -8.97 40.71
C ASN A 17 0.96 -8.47 40.28
N ALA A 18 1.77 -7.96 41.21
CA ALA A 18 3.14 -7.56 40.92
C ALA A 18 4.00 -8.75 40.44
N LEU A 19 3.90 -9.91 41.09
CA LEU A 19 4.61 -11.13 40.68
C LEU A 19 4.17 -11.62 39.29
N ARG A 20 2.87 -11.57 38.99
CA ARG A 20 2.32 -11.90 37.66
C ARG A 20 2.91 -11.03 36.55
N ILE A 21 3.07 -9.74 36.83
CA ILE A 21 3.58 -8.76 35.85
C ILE A 21 5.12 -8.77 35.77
N SER A 22 5.82 -9.37 36.74
CA SER A 22 7.29 -9.33 36.76
C SER A 22 7.92 -10.56 36.10
N LEU A 23 7.47 -11.77 36.45
CA LEU A 23 8.12 -13.03 36.04
C LEU A 23 7.10 -14.06 35.53
N SER A 24 7.46 -14.79 34.48
CA SER A 24 6.70 -15.99 34.07
C SER A 24 7.04 -17.19 34.96
N ALA A 25 6.09 -18.11 35.15
CA ALA A 25 6.34 -19.39 35.85
C ALA A 25 7.54 -20.17 35.27
N LYS A 26 7.74 -20.12 33.94
CA LYS A 26 8.89 -20.75 33.27
C LYS A 26 10.21 -20.07 33.61
N GLU A 27 10.21 -18.74 33.69
CA GLU A 27 11.39 -17.94 34.02
C GLU A 27 11.75 -18.10 35.49
N TYR A 28 10.74 -18.16 36.37
CA TYR A 28 10.93 -18.44 37.78
C TYR A 28 11.49 -19.84 38.00
N LYS A 29 11.03 -20.86 37.26
CA LYS A 29 11.59 -22.22 37.33
C LYS A 29 13.09 -22.22 37.01
N LEU A 30 13.51 -21.54 35.93
CA LEU A 30 14.92 -21.42 35.57
C LEU A 30 15.74 -20.66 36.64
N LEU A 31 15.18 -19.58 37.19
CA LEU A 31 15.81 -18.82 38.28
C LEU A 31 15.91 -19.65 39.57
N HIS A 32 14.89 -20.43 39.88
CA HIS A 32 14.86 -21.30 41.04
C HIS A 32 15.90 -22.41 40.90
N ASP A 33 15.96 -23.09 39.76
CA ASP A 33 16.95 -24.14 39.48
C ASP A 33 18.38 -23.57 39.56
N TYR A 34 18.60 -22.35 39.04
CA TYR A 34 19.87 -21.65 39.14
C TYR A 34 20.22 -21.21 40.57
N ALA A 35 19.24 -20.73 41.33
CA ALA A 35 19.42 -20.30 42.72
C ALA A 35 19.73 -21.49 43.64
N VAL A 36 19.07 -22.63 43.46
CA VAL A 36 19.34 -23.86 44.22
C VAL A 36 20.77 -24.36 44.00
N GLN A 37 21.32 -24.20 42.79
CA GLN A 37 22.70 -24.59 42.49
C GLN A 37 23.77 -23.71 43.15
N ARG A 38 23.46 -22.45 43.50
CA ARG A 38 24.46 -21.46 43.93
C ARG A 38 24.28 -20.91 45.35
N THR A 39 23.19 -21.25 46.03
CA THR A 39 22.80 -20.56 47.28
C THR A 39 22.84 -21.49 48.50
N PRO A 40 23.27 -21.02 49.69
CA PRO A 40 23.26 -21.79 50.93
C PRO A 40 21.88 -22.35 51.31
N SER A 41 21.86 -23.52 51.99
CA SER A 41 20.65 -24.26 52.39
C SER A 41 19.64 -23.45 53.22
N ALA A 42 20.11 -22.44 53.96
CA ALA A 42 19.25 -21.53 54.74
C ALA A 42 18.28 -20.68 53.90
N ILE A 43 18.61 -20.42 52.62
CA ILE A 43 17.78 -19.63 51.70
C ILE A 43 16.95 -20.56 50.80
N GLN A 44 17.45 -21.76 50.51
CA GLN A 44 16.72 -22.78 49.74
C GLN A 44 15.38 -23.11 50.41
N ASN A 45 15.36 -23.23 51.75
CA ASN A 45 14.15 -23.52 52.52
C ASN A 45 13.12 -22.38 52.56
N LYS A 46 13.47 -21.18 52.06
CA LYS A 46 12.59 -20.00 52.04
C LYS A 46 12.03 -19.68 50.65
N LEU A 47 12.52 -20.33 49.60
CA LEU A 47 12.05 -20.11 48.23
C LEU A 47 10.77 -20.92 47.98
N PRO A 48 9.70 -20.30 47.42
CA PRO A 48 8.53 -21.06 47.03
C PRO A 48 8.89 -22.04 45.91
N SER A 49 8.39 -23.27 46.01
CA SER A 49 8.61 -24.27 44.96
C SER A 49 8.03 -23.79 43.62
N PRO A 50 8.58 -24.22 42.47
CA PRO A 50 8.09 -23.79 41.16
C PRO A 50 6.59 -24.04 40.95
N SER A 51 6.04 -25.12 41.52
CA SER A 51 4.61 -25.44 41.49
C SER A 51 3.77 -24.49 42.38
N ALA A 52 4.29 -24.13 43.56
CA ALA A 52 3.64 -23.14 44.43
C ALA A 52 3.63 -21.75 43.78
N PHE A 53 4.73 -21.35 43.12
CA PHE A 53 4.81 -20.10 42.38
C PHE A 53 3.86 -20.09 41.17
N GLU A 54 3.77 -21.20 40.43
CA GLU A 54 2.83 -21.34 39.31
C GLU A 54 1.39 -21.21 39.78
N ALA A 55 1.02 -21.79 40.94
CA ALA A 55 -0.31 -21.64 41.53
C ALA A 55 -0.63 -20.18 41.90
N ILE A 56 0.35 -19.42 42.42
CA ILE A 56 0.19 -17.99 42.77
C ILE A 56 -0.02 -17.11 41.52
N VAL A 57 0.74 -17.40 40.46
CA VAL A 57 0.75 -16.59 39.23
C VAL A 57 -0.35 -16.99 38.25
N ARG A 58 -0.96 -18.17 38.40
CA ARG A 58 -2.05 -18.64 37.53
C ARG A 58 -3.20 -17.63 37.51
N SER A 59 -3.60 -17.22 36.31
CA SER A 59 -4.70 -16.28 36.10
C SER A 59 -5.52 -16.66 34.87
N LYS A 60 -6.78 -16.21 34.85
CA LYS A 60 -7.73 -16.44 33.75
C LYS A 60 -7.33 -15.66 32.48
N ASN A 61 -6.51 -14.60 32.61
CA ASN A 61 -6.17 -13.64 31.55
C ASN A 61 -4.67 -13.68 31.17
N LYS A 62 -4.15 -14.88 30.87
CA LYS A 62 -2.74 -15.13 30.51
C LYS A 62 -2.18 -14.21 29.42
N HIS A 63 -3.00 -13.84 28.43
CA HIS A 63 -2.60 -13.01 27.29
C HIS A 63 -2.33 -11.54 27.70
N ASN A 64 -3.13 -10.99 28.61
CA ASN A 64 -2.99 -9.59 29.03
C ASN A 64 -1.76 -9.39 29.94
N GLU A 65 -1.45 -10.38 30.77
CA GLU A 65 -0.23 -10.33 31.60
C GLU A 65 1.03 -10.51 30.75
N ALA A 66 0.99 -11.35 29.72
CA ALA A 66 2.09 -11.50 28.77
C ALA A 66 2.33 -10.22 27.96
N SER A 67 1.27 -9.52 27.53
CA SER A 67 1.40 -8.25 26.81
C SER A 67 1.96 -7.15 27.71
N ILE A 68 1.54 -7.06 28.98
CA ILE A 68 2.08 -6.08 29.94
C ILE A 68 3.57 -6.37 30.20
N ARG A 69 3.97 -7.63 30.40
CA ARG A 69 5.39 -8.02 30.55
C ARG A 69 6.23 -7.63 29.34
N ALA A 70 5.74 -7.92 28.13
CA ALA A 70 6.42 -7.55 26.90
C ALA A 70 6.56 -6.03 26.78
N SER A 71 5.50 -5.28 27.09
CA SER A 71 5.48 -3.82 27.09
C SER A 71 6.51 -3.23 28.05
N LEU A 72 6.60 -3.77 29.27
CA LEU A 72 7.56 -3.32 30.28
C LEU A 72 9.01 -3.61 29.85
N ARG A 73 9.28 -4.79 29.27
CA ARG A 73 10.62 -5.13 28.74
C ARG A 73 11.03 -4.22 27.60
N VAL A 74 10.12 -3.95 26.67
CA VAL A 74 10.36 -3.00 25.57
C VAL A 74 10.60 -1.60 26.11
N PHE A 75 9.86 -1.17 27.14
CA PHE A 75 10.06 0.14 27.77
C PHE A 75 11.43 0.26 28.45
N VAL A 76 11.86 -0.76 29.20
CA VAL A 76 13.17 -0.79 29.87
C VAL A 76 14.31 -0.85 28.84
N LEU A 77 14.18 -1.70 27.80
CA LEU A 77 15.15 -1.78 26.70
C LEU A 77 15.25 -0.46 25.94
N SER A 78 14.12 0.16 25.60
CA SER A 78 14.05 1.47 24.94
C SER A 78 14.72 2.55 25.77
N SER A 79 14.40 2.62 27.07
CA SER A 79 14.99 3.60 28.00
C SER A 79 16.49 3.39 28.18
N SER A 80 16.95 2.15 28.22
CA SER A 80 18.38 1.82 28.32
C SER A 80 19.13 2.15 27.03
N LEU A 81 18.51 1.92 25.86
CA LEU A 81 19.07 2.27 24.56
C LEU A 81 19.19 3.80 24.42
N LEU A 82 18.18 4.55 24.85
CA LEU A 82 18.20 6.02 24.88
C LEU A 82 19.33 6.54 25.76
N LYS A 83 19.52 5.97 26.96
CA LYS A 83 20.65 6.33 27.84
C LYS A 83 22.01 5.97 27.24
N LEU A 84 22.11 4.86 26.53
CA LEU A 84 23.34 4.46 25.87
C LEU A 84 23.67 5.39 24.69
N VAL A 85 22.64 5.82 23.96
CA VAL A 85 22.76 6.88 22.93
C VAL A 85 23.20 8.20 23.55
N ASP A 86 22.66 8.60 24.71
CA ASP A 86 23.07 9.83 25.40
C ASP A 86 24.54 9.78 25.86
N VAL A 87 25.00 8.63 26.39
CA VAL A 87 26.39 8.41 26.82
C VAL A 87 27.35 8.40 25.62
N VAL A 88 26.96 7.77 24.52
CA VAL A 88 27.76 7.73 23.29
C VAL A 88 27.80 9.10 22.62
N ALA A 89 26.66 9.80 22.54
CA ALA A 89 26.57 11.16 22.01
C ALA A 89 27.36 12.17 22.86
N GLY A 90 27.41 11.97 24.19
CA GLY A 90 28.23 12.77 25.10
C GLY A 90 29.75 12.64 24.85
N ARG A 91 30.20 11.51 24.28
CA ARG A 91 31.62 11.24 24.03
C ARG A 91 32.11 11.68 22.64
N ILE A 92 31.19 11.99 21.72
CA ILE A 92 31.46 12.35 20.30
C ILE A 92 31.00 13.80 20.02
N ARG A 93 30.72 14.57 21.07
CA ARG A 93 29.96 15.85 21.07
C ARG A 93 30.64 17.06 20.41
N GLY A 94 31.90 16.95 19.98
CA GLY A 94 32.57 18.04 19.25
C GLY A 94 32.22 18.00 17.77
N ASP A 95 32.72 16.96 17.10
CA ASP A 95 32.65 16.82 15.64
C ASP A 95 31.24 16.49 15.12
N LEU A 96 30.46 15.70 15.87
CA LEU A 96 29.12 15.30 15.43
C LEU A 96 28.14 16.47 15.47
N THR A 97 28.22 17.34 16.48
CA THR A 97 27.31 18.48 16.64
C THR A 97 27.61 19.58 15.60
N GLN A 98 28.89 19.75 15.24
CA GLN A 98 29.30 20.61 14.13
C GLN A 98 28.87 20.04 12.77
N ALA A 99 28.98 18.72 12.56
CA ALA A 99 28.48 18.06 11.35
C ALA A 99 26.94 18.12 11.23
N LEU A 100 26.22 17.97 12.34
CA LEU A 100 24.74 18.04 12.43
C LEU A 100 24.18 19.46 12.33
N THR A 101 25.00 20.49 12.43
CA THR A 101 24.60 21.90 12.23
C THR A 101 25.16 22.50 10.94
N SER A 102 25.99 21.75 10.21
CA SER A 102 26.58 22.14 8.93
C SER A 102 25.57 22.13 7.77
N ARG A 103 25.98 22.65 6.61
CA ARG A 103 25.21 22.56 5.35
C ARG A 103 24.88 21.11 4.94
N PHE A 104 25.62 20.13 5.45
CA PHE A 104 25.40 18.70 5.19
C PHE A 104 24.55 18.01 6.26
N ALA A 105 24.02 18.76 7.23
CA ALA A 105 23.16 18.24 8.30
C ALA A 105 22.01 17.36 7.79
N PRO A 106 21.29 17.70 6.70
CA PRO A 106 20.29 16.81 6.12
C PRO A 106 20.83 15.45 5.69
N ALA A 107 22.03 15.42 5.09
CA ALA A 107 22.65 14.18 4.61
C ALA A 107 23.21 13.34 5.77
N VAL A 108 23.81 13.98 6.78
CA VAL A 108 24.33 13.32 7.98
C VAL A 108 23.19 12.71 8.80
N GLY A 109 22.11 13.48 9.05
CA GLY A 109 20.93 12.99 9.75
C GLY A 109 20.22 11.85 9.00
N ALA A 110 20.11 11.97 7.67
CA ALA A 110 19.57 10.90 6.83
C ALA A 110 20.40 9.61 6.91
N SER A 111 21.73 9.72 6.94
CA SER A 111 22.65 8.57 7.04
C SER A 111 22.49 7.84 8.38
N ILE A 112 22.35 8.57 9.49
CA ILE A 112 22.11 8.01 10.82
C ILE A 112 20.73 7.32 10.87
N ALA A 113 19.69 7.95 10.34
CA ALA A 113 18.36 7.35 10.25
C ALA A 113 18.35 6.09 9.36
N GLY A 114 19.13 6.09 8.27
CA GLY A 114 19.32 4.94 7.41
C GLY A 114 19.98 3.76 8.14
N LEU A 115 21.03 4.02 8.94
CA LEU A 115 21.67 3.00 9.78
C LEU A 115 20.69 2.41 10.80
N ALA A 116 19.89 3.25 11.47
CA ALA A 116 18.87 2.79 12.41
C ALA A 116 17.80 1.88 11.75
N LEU A 117 17.37 2.24 10.53
CA LEU A 117 16.45 1.41 9.74
C LEU A 117 17.11 0.13 9.18
N GLY A 118 18.43 0.12 9.07
CA GLY A 118 19.21 -1.07 8.72
C GLY A 118 19.14 -2.18 9.77
N ILE A 119 19.00 -1.81 11.04
CA ILE A 119 18.86 -2.73 12.17
C ILE A 119 17.48 -3.41 12.16
N CYS A 120 16.48 -2.84 11.49
CA CYS A 120 15.15 -3.46 11.38
C CYS A 120 15.20 -4.74 10.50
N PRO A 121 14.80 -5.92 11.04
CA PRO A 121 14.87 -7.18 10.30
C PRO A 121 13.80 -7.32 9.19
N GLN A 122 12.80 -6.42 9.16
CA GLN A 122 11.64 -6.52 8.28
C GLN A 122 11.91 -5.92 6.88
N LYS A 123 12.36 -6.76 5.93
CA LYS A 123 12.66 -6.36 4.55
C LYS A 123 11.49 -5.67 3.83
N GLN A 124 10.26 -6.16 3.98
CA GLN A 124 9.09 -5.61 3.28
C GLN A 124 8.70 -4.21 3.78
N LEU A 125 8.83 -3.95 5.08
CA LEU A 125 8.60 -2.62 5.65
C LEU A 125 9.64 -1.62 5.13
N ARG A 126 10.90 -2.06 5.06
CA ARG A 126 12.00 -1.23 4.55
C ARG A 126 11.83 -0.88 3.07
N LEU A 127 11.42 -1.85 2.24
CA LEU A 127 11.08 -1.60 0.84
C LEU A 127 9.91 -0.61 0.70
N THR A 128 8.85 -0.80 1.49
CA THR A 128 7.68 0.09 1.45
C THR A 128 8.05 1.50 1.90
N ALA A 129 8.86 1.63 2.94
CA ALA A 129 9.39 2.91 3.42
C ALA A 129 10.29 3.58 2.36
N ALA A 130 11.14 2.82 1.68
CA ALA A 130 11.98 3.32 0.59
C ALA A 130 11.13 3.86 -0.56
N ILE A 131 10.15 3.10 -1.04
CA ILE A 131 9.24 3.53 -2.11
C ILE A 131 8.44 4.78 -1.68
N TYR A 132 7.92 4.79 -0.45
CA TYR A 132 7.15 5.92 0.06
C TYR A 132 8.01 7.19 0.18
N THR A 133 9.18 7.10 0.81
CA THR A 133 10.09 8.24 1.00
C THR A 133 10.65 8.74 -0.32
N ALA A 134 11.05 7.86 -1.24
CA ALA A 134 11.53 8.24 -2.56
C ALA A 134 10.45 8.92 -3.41
N THR A 135 9.23 8.39 -3.45
CA THR A 135 8.15 9.05 -4.20
C THR A 135 7.74 10.38 -3.57
N ARG A 136 7.81 10.54 -2.25
CA ARG A 136 7.57 11.82 -1.57
C ARG A 136 8.70 12.82 -1.81
N SER A 137 9.96 12.39 -1.81
CA SER A 137 11.09 13.27 -2.09
C SER A 137 11.05 13.79 -3.52
N LEU A 138 10.71 12.94 -4.49
CA LEU A 138 10.47 13.33 -5.89
C LEU A 138 9.27 14.26 -6.05
N GLU A 139 8.20 14.05 -5.29
CA GLU A 139 7.04 14.96 -5.27
C GLU A 139 7.43 16.36 -4.77
N PHE A 140 8.23 16.45 -3.70
CA PHE A 140 8.72 17.75 -3.20
C PHE A 140 9.70 18.40 -4.15
N LEU A 141 10.57 17.60 -4.79
CA LEU A 141 11.49 18.10 -5.80
C LEU A 141 10.72 18.67 -6.99
N PHE A 142 9.69 17.97 -7.45
CA PHE A 142 8.81 18.46 -8.51
C PHE A 142 8.17 19.79 -8.14
N ASN A 143 7.62 19.93 -6.93
CA ASN A 143 7.05 21.21 -6.47
C ASN A 143 8.11 22.32 -6.39
N ALA A 144 9.33 22.00 -5.93
CA ALA A 144 10.41 22.98 -5.84
C ALA A 144 10.89 23.47 -7.22
N LEU A 145 10.83 22.60 -8.25
CA LEU A 145 11.10 22.95 -9.64
C LEU A 145 9.94 23.78 -10.25
N ASP A 146 8.69 23.44 -9.92
CA ASP A 146 7.51 24.21 -10.33
C ASP A 146 7.55 25.64 -9.76
N GLU A 147 7.90 25.79 -8.48
CA GLU A 147 8.12 27.11 -7.84
C GLU A 147 9.25 27.92 -8.49
N LYS A 148 10.28 27.26 -9.05
CA LYS A 148 11.34 27.92 -9.83
C LYS A 148 10.89 28.33 -11.23
N GLY A 149 9.71 27.91 -11.67
CA GLY A 149 9.18 28.21 -12.99
C GLY A 149 9.69 27.31 -14.11
N TRP A 150 10.22 26.12 -13.79
CA TRP A 150 10.68 25.16 -14.81
C TRP A 150 9.54 24.59 -15.66
N PHE A 151 8.30 24.65 -15.17
CA PHE A 151 7.11 24.10 -15.85
C PHE A 151 6.09 25.17 -16.25
N LYS A 152 6.54 26.41 -16.51
CA LYS A 152 5.66 27.52 -16.93
C LYS A 152 4.85 27.19 -18.21
N ASP A 153 5.48 26.55 -19.19
CA ASP A 153 4.88 26.24 -20.50
C ASP A 153 4.27 24.83 -20.59
N ARG A 154 3.79 24.28 -19.46
CA ARG A 154 3.29 22.90 -19.45
C ARG A 154 2.01 22.74 -20.29
N PRO A 155 1.91 21.70 -21.12
CA PRO A 155 0.66 21.38 -21.84
C PRO A 155 -0.49 21.13 -20.85
N ARG A 156 -1.71 21.53 -21.22
CA ARG A 156 -2.91 21.37 -20.38
C ARG A 156 -3.22 19.91 -20.00
N TRP A 157 -2.79 18.96 -20.84
CA TRP A 157 -2.98 17.53 -20.59
C TRP A 157 -1.92 16.95 -19.65
N PHE A 158 -0.78 17.62 -19.44
CA PHE A 158 0.28 17.11 -18.59
C PHE A 158 -0.06 17.32 -17.11
N GLY A 159 -0.31 16.23 -16.38
CA GLY A 159 -0.69 16.31 -14.98
C GLY A 159 -0.51 15.00 -14.24
N SER A 160 -0.76 15.04 -12.93
CA SER A 160 -0.58 13.88 -12.03
C SER A 160 -1.42 12.64 -12.39
N TRP A 161 -2.47 12.80 -13.21
CA TRP A 161 -3.29 11.70 -13.69
C TRP A 161 -2.52 10.75 -14.63
N LEU A 162 -1.45 11.20 -15.29
CA LEU A 162 -0.59 10.38 -16.16
C LEU A 162 0.11 9.24 -15.41
N LEU A 163 0.24 9.36 -14.09
CA LEU A 163 0.72 8.28 -13.24
C LEU A 163 -0.22 7.07 -13.25
N MET A 164 -1.51 7.28 -13.52
CA MET A 164 -2.50 6.22 -13.49
C MET A 164 -2.39 5.26 -14.69
N PRO A 165 -2.29 5.70 -15.96
CA PRO A 165 -1.95 4.81 -17.06
C PRO A 165 -0.72 3.96 -16.79
N ILE A 166 0.37 4.55 -16.29
CA ILE A 166 1.60 3.81 -15.97
C ILE A 166 1.37 2.80 -14.83
N ALA A 167 0.66 3.20 -13.78
CA ALA A 167 0.36 2.34 -12.65
C ALA A 167 -0.53 1.16 -13.05
N CYS A 168 -1.63 1.43 -13.75
CA CYS A 168 -2.56 0.42 -14.23
C CYS A 168 -1.90 -0.51 -15.25
N ALA A 169 -1.02 0.00 -16.14
CA ALA A 169 -0.26 -0.82 -17.09
C ALA A 169 0.56 -1.90 -16.37
N GLN A 170 1.34 -1.48 -15.37
CA GLN A 170 2.17 -2.39 -14.59
C GLN A 170 1.33 -3.35 -13.74
N LEU A 171 0.34 -2.82 -13.01
CA LEU A 171 -0.48 -3.63 -12.10
C LEU A 171 -1.32 -4.66 -12.86
N PHE A 172 -1.90 -4.30 -14.01
CA PHE A 172 -2.69 -5.23 -14.82
C PHE A 172 -1.80 -6.29 -15.48
N HIS A 173 -0.64 -5.90 -16.03
CA HIS A 173 0.31 -6.87 -16.57
C HIS A 173 0.83 -7.83 -15.48
N ALA A 174 1.16 -7.32 -14.29
CA ALA A 174 1.54 -8.16 -13.16
C ALA A 174 0.39 -9.08 -12.72
N PHE A 175 -0.84 -8.57 -12.67
CA PHE A 175 -2.01 -9.38 -12.33
C PHE A 175 -2.21 -10.59 -13.26
N ILE A 176 -1.91 -10.46 -14.55
CA ILE A 176 -2.05 -11.56 -15.53
C ILE A 176 -0.88 -12.55 -15.49
N PHE A 177 0.37 -12.09 -15.38
CA PHE A 177 1.56 -12.97 -15.52
C PHE A 177 2.25 -13.32 -14.20
N ASP A 178 2.16 -12.44 -13.20
CA ASP A 178 2.91 -12.50 -11.93
C ASP A 178 2.00 -12.05 -10.77
N ARG A 179 0.83 -12.69 -10.65
CA ARG A 179 -0.27 -12.27 -9.77
C ARG A 179 0.14 -12.07 -8.31
N GLU A 180 1.12 -12.85 -7.85
CA GLU A 180 1.70 -12.77 -6.51
C GLU A 180 2.52 -11.50 -6.22
N THR A 181 2.97 -10.79 -7.26
CA THR A 181 3.69 -9.52 -7.10
C THR A 181 2.75 -8.31 -7.04
N ALA A 182 1.52 -8.48 -7.52
CA ALA A 182 0.48 -7.47 -7.41
C ALA A 182 -0.16 -7.46 -6.01
N PRO A 183 -0.69 -6.31 -5.54
CA PRO A 183 -1.41 -6.27 -4.29
C PRO A 183 -2.66 -7.16 -4.33
N LYS A 184 -2.87 -8.02 -3.30
CA LYS A 184 -4.01 -8.96 -3.25
C LYS A 184 -5.37 -8.27 -3.44
N TRP A 185 -5.54 -7.08 -2.85
CA TRP A 185 -6.78 -6.31 -2.98
C TRP A 185 -7.07 -5.93 -4.43
N PHE A 186 -6.05 -5.73 -5.26
CA PHE A 186 -6.20 -5.28 -6.65
C PHE A 186 -6.82 -6.38 -7.51
N GLY A 187 -6.29 -7.62 -7.41
CA GLY A 187 -6.85 -8.78 -8.11
C GLY A 187 -8.31 -9.03 -7.73
N ASN A 188 -8.62 -9.00 -6.43
CA ASN A 188 -9.99 -9.18 -5.93
C ASN A 188 -10.95 -8.10 -6.46
N VAL A 189 -10.51 -6.85 -6.51
CA VAL A 189 -11.33 -5.74 -7.03
C VAL A 189 -11.55 -5.91 -8.53
N ILE A 190 -10.51 -6.18 -9.31
CA ILE A 190 -10.62 -6.38 -10.76
C ILE A 190 -11.58 -7.52 -11.10
N LEU A 191 -11.42 -8.68 -10.45
CA LEU A 191 -12.26 -9.86 -10.68
C LEU A 191 -13.71 -9.68 -10.22
N ARG A 192 -13.94 -8.83 -9.21
CA ARG A 192 -15.29 -8.46 -8.77
C ARG A 192 -15.95 -7.49 -9.74
N LEU A 193 -15.17 -6.57 -10.31
CA LEU A 193 -15.66 -5.58 -11.27
C LEU A 193 -15.77 -6.13 -12.69
N SER A 194 -15.36 -7.37 -12.97
CA SER A 194 -15.37 -7.97 -14.31
C SER A 194 -16.34 -9.15 -14.51
N PRO A 195 -17.61 -9.08 -14.04
CA PRO A 195 -18.50 -10.26 -14.03
C PRO A 195 -18.81 -10.81 -15.43
N SER A 196 -18.81 -9.96 -16.46
CA SER A 196 -19.14 -10.35 -17.84
C SER A 196 -17.97 -11.02 -18.58
N TYR A 197 -16.74 -10.62 -18.24
CA TYR A 197 -15.52 -11.08 -18.90
C TYR A 197 -14.90 -12.29 -18.20
N VAL A 198 -14.82 -12.24 -16.87
CA VAL A 198 -14.32 -13.35 -16.04
C VAL A 198 -15.52 -13.93 -15.28
N ARG A 199 -16.15 -14.90 -15.92
CA ARG A 199 -17.40 -15.50 -15.43
C ARG A 199 -17.13 -16.47 -14.29
N GLY A 200 -17.89 -16.31 -13.20
CA GLY A 200 -17.96 -17.34 -12.18
C GLY A 200 -18.77 -18.54 -12.66
N ARG A 201 -18.81 -19.59 -11.83
CA ARG A 201 -19.67 -20.76 -12.04
C ARG A 201 -21.14 -20.31 -12.16
N PRO A 202 -21.87 -20.74 -13.22
CA PRO A 202 -23.31 -20.52 -13.30
C PRO A 202 -24.04 -21.23 -12.16
N GLU A 203 -25.03 -20.57 -11.56
CA GLU A 203 -25.83 -21.13 -10.45
C GLU A 203 -26.66 -22.35 -10.89
N SER A 204 -27.01 -22.43 -12.17
CA SER A 204 -27.78 -23.53 -12.75
C SER A 204 -26.97 -24.81 -13.00
N LEU A 205 -25.64 -24.78 -12.83
CA LEU A 205 -24.77 -25.91 -13.17
C LEU A 205 -24.61 -26.87 -11.98
N PRO A 206 -25.00 -28.16 -12.10
CA PRO A 206 -24.83 -29.18 -11.05
C PRO A 206 -23.41 -29.24 -10.53
N LEU A 207 -23.23 -29.45 -9.21
CA LEU A 207 -21.94 -29.37 -8.51
C LEU A 207 -20.89 -30.35 -9.05
N GLU A 208 -21.31 -31.48 -9.63
CA GLU A 208 -20.40 -32.50 -10.17
C GLU A 208 -19.62 -32.02 -11.40
N ILE A 209 -20.15 -31.03 -12.14
CA ILE A 209 -19.49 -30.54 -13.36
C ILE A 209 -18.37 -29.57 -12.96
N PRO A 210 -17.11 -29.81 -13.38
CA PRO A 210 -16.02 -28.91 -13.09
C PRO A 210 -16.19 -27.59 -13.86
N TRP A 211 -15.93 -26.47 -13.19
CA TRP A 211 -15.92 -25.13 -13.77
C TRP A 211 -14.62 -24.43 -13.38
N PRO A 212 -13.91 -23.77 -14.31
CA PRO A 212 -12.65 -23.11 -13.99
C PRO A 212 -12.85 -21.98 -12.96
N GLU A 213 -11.92 -21.86 -12.02
CA GLU A 213 -11.91 -20.71 -11.12
C GLU A 213 -11.59 -19.42 -11.90
N LYS A 214 -11.90 -18.26 -11.32
CA LYS A 214 -11.65 -16.97 -12.00
C LYS A 214 -10.16 -16.77 -12.26
N GLU A 215 -9.36 -17.27 -11.34
CA GLU A 215 -7.91 -17.33 -11.37
C GLU A 215 -7.41 -18.19 -12.53
N ASP A 216 -8.00 -19.37 -12.75
CA ASP A 216 -7.65 -20.25 -13.87
C ASP A 216 -7.94 -19.61 -15.22
N VAL A 217 -9.01 -18.82 -15.31
CA VAL A 217 -9.34 -18.03 -16.52
C VAL A 217 -8.24 -16.99 -16.79
N VAL A 218 -7.75 -16.32 -15.75
CA VAL A 218 -6.65 -15.35 -15.86
C VAL A 218 -5.34 -16.02 -16.28
N ASP A 219 -4.99 -17.13 -15.65
CA ASP A 219 -3.77 -17.87 -15.95
C ASP A 219 -3.84 -18.46 -17.38
N SER A 220 -5.03 -18.84 -17.84
CA SER A 220 -5.28 -19.25 -19.23
C SER A 220 -5.08 -18.11 -20.23
N LEU A 221 -5.45 -16.87 -19.89
CA LEU A 221 -5.18 -15.70 -20.73
C LEU A 221 -3.67 -15.43 -20.89
N ALA A 222 -2.89 -15.61 -19.82
CA ALA A 222 -1.43 -15.53 -19.89
C ALA A 222 -0.86 -16.61 -20.83
N ASN A 223 -1.38 -17.84 -20.75
CA ASN A 223 -0.99 -18.94 -21.62
C ASN A 223 -1.35 -18.68 -23.09
N ILE A 224 -2.55 -18.15 -23.38
CA ILE A 224 -2.95 -17.71 -24.73
C ILE A 224 -1.97 -16.68 -25.29
N ALA A 225 -1.53 -15.74 -24.46
CA ALA A 225 -0.53 -14.74 -24.84
C ALA A 225 0.82 -15.38 -25.20
N ASN A 226 1.29 -16.34 -24.38
CA ASN A 226 2.54 -17.07 -24.60
C ASN A 226 2.49 -17.93 -25.87
N LEU A 227 1.30 -18.47 -26.21
CA LEU A 227 1.04 -19.21 -27.44
C LEU A 227 0.81 -18.30 -28.67
N ARG A 228 1.10 -16.99 -28.55
CA ARG A 228 0.97 -16.00 -29.63
C ARG A 228 -0.46 -15.91 -30.20
N TRP A 229 -1.45 -15.84 -29.32
CA TRP A 229 -2.85 -15.53 -29.68
C TRP A 229 -3.43 -16.49 -30.76
N PRO A 230 -3.56 -17.79 -30.45
CA PRO A 230 -4.11 -18.78 -31.37
C PRO A 230 -5.51 -18.42 -31.88
N ALA A 231 -5.81 -18.89 -33.10
CA ALA A 231 -7.16 -18.82 -33.65
C ALA A 231 -8.13 -19.65 -32.79
N PHE A 232 -9.38 -19.25 -32.76
CA PHE A 232 -10.45 -20.10 -32.22
C PHE A 232 -11.02 -20.97 -33.34
N ALA A 233 -11.08 -22.27 -33.11
CA ALA A 233 -11.85 -23.21 -33.91
C ALA A 233 -13.05 -23.66 -33.07
N SER A 234 -14.27 -23.38 -33.54
CA SER A 234 -15.48 -23.71 -32.79
C SER A 234 -15.70 -25.22 -32.75
N PRO A 235 -15.80 -25.83 -31.55
CA PRO A 235 -16.14 -27.25 -31.43
C PRO A 235 -17.52 -27.60 -32.00
N ILE A 236 -18.43 -26.61 -32.09
CA ILE A 236 -19.77 -26.77 -32.66
C ILE A 236 -19.70 -27.01 -34.18
N LEU A 237 -18.84 -26.30 -34.89
CA LEU A 237 -18.69 -26.47 -36.35
C LEU A 237 -17.76 -27.63 -36.73
N HIS A 238 -16.84 -28.01 -35.83
CA HIS A 238 -15.84 -29.06 -36.08
C HIS A 238 -15.86 -30.15 -35.01
N PRO A 239 -16.97 -30.90 -34.84
CA PRO A 239 -17.12 -31.90 -33.78
C PRO A 239 -16.15 -33.09 -33.90
N GLY A 240 -15.69 -33.40 -35.12
CA GLY A 240 -14.73 -34.49 -35.39
C GLY A 240 -13.26 -34.11 -35.19
N SER A 241 -12.95 -32.87 -34.76
CA SER A 241 -11.56 -32.43 -34.54
C SER A 241 -11.18 -32.62 -33.06
N PRO A 242 -10.31 -33.60 -32.72
CA PRO A 242 -10.00 -33.90 -31.32
C PRO A 242 -9.15 -32.81 -30.63
N ASN A 243 -8.51 -31.92 -31.38
CA ASN A 243 -7.55 -30.93 -30.89
C ASN A 243 -8.02 -29.48 -31.15
N THR A 244 -9.24 -29.13 -30.72
CA THR A 244 -9.74 -27.73 -30.85
C THR A 244 -9.04 -26.75 -29.91
N LEU A 245 -8.51 -27.24 -28.78
CA LEU A 245 -7.79 -26.47 -27.79
C LEU A 245 -6.37 -27.03 -27.56
N PRO A 246 -5.37 -26.17 -27.35
CA PRO A 246 -4.06 -26.60 -26.85
C PRO A 246 -4.19 -27.35 -25.50
N SER A 247 -3.33 -28.33 -25.26
CA SER A 247 -3.37 -29.17 -24.05
C SER A 247 -3.27 -28.37 -22.74
N THR A 248 -2.62 -27.21 -22.76
CA THR A 248 -2.48 -26.30 -21.62
C THR A 248 -3.74 -25.47 -21.32
N LEU A 249 -4.74 -25.50 -22.21
CA LEU A 249 -5.97 -24.69 -22.14
C LEU A 249 -7.23 -25.56 -22.10
N THR A 250 -7.13 -26.81 -21.64
CA THR A 250 -8.28 -27.72 -21.52
C THR A 250 -9.24 -27.31 -20.39
N SER A 251 -8.74 -26.62 -19.36
CA SER A 251 -9.53 -26.13 -18.22
C SER A 251 -10.62 -25.13 -18.61
N ILE A 252 -10.43 -24.38 -19.72
CA ILE A 252 -11.38 -23.39 -20.20
C ILE A 252 -12.41 -23.96 -21.19
N SER A 253 -12.35 -25.26 -21.50
CA SER A 253 -13.28 -25.95 -22.40
C SER A 253 -14.76 -25.70 -22.06
N PRO A 254 -15.21 -25.72 -20.77
CA PRO A 254 -16.61 -25.42 -20.44
C PRO A 254 -17.08 -24.02 -20.86
N ILE A 255 -16.15 -23.06 -21.02
CA ILE A 255 -16.45 -21.69 -21.44
C ILE A 255 -16.36 -21.55 -22.96
N THR A 256 -15.31 -22.08 -23.58
CA THR A 256 -15.04 -21.91 -25.01
C THR A 256 -15.80 -22.92 -25.89
N GLY A 257 -16.17 -24.07 -25.34
CA GLY A 257 -16.95 -25.11 -26.04
C GLY A 257 -18.27 -24.59 -26.62
N PRO A 258 -19.14 -23.95 -25.81
CA PRO A 258 -20.39 -23.35 -26.30
C PRO A 258 -20.20 -21.97 -26.95
N ALA A 259 -18.98 -21.54 -27.23
CA ALA A 259 -18.74 -20.21 -27.78
C ALA A 259 -19.25 -20.07 -29.22
N HIS A 260 -19.76 -18.88 -29.54
CA HIS A 260 -20.38 -18.58 -30.82
C HIS A 260 -19.38 -18.80 -31.98
N PRO A 261 -19.78 -19.52 -33.04
CA PRO A 261 -18.86 -19.94 -34.10
C PRO A 261 -18.25 -18.80 -34.92
N ALA A 262 -18.91 -17.64 -34.98
CA ALA A 262 -18.38 -16.46 -35.68
C ALA A 262 -17.18 -15.78 -34.97
N ILE A 263 -16.78 -16.23 -33.78
CA ILE A 263 -15.59 -15.72 -33.09
C ILE A 263 -14.34 -16.33 -33.73
N SER A 264 -13.34 -15.52 -34.04
CA SER A 264 -12.11 -15.98 -34.71
C SER A 264 -10.89 -16.14 -33.79
N SER A 265 -10.95 -15.60 -32.58
CA SER A 265 -9.83 -15.59 -31.63
C SER A 265 -10.17 -16.30 -30.33
N LEU A 266 -9.22 -17.11 -29.84
CA LEU A 266 -9.44 -17.90 -28.62
C LEU A 266 -9.63 -17.01 -27.39
N SER A 267 -8.95 -15.87 -27.31
CA SER A 267 -9.15 -14.92 -26.21
C SER A 267 -10.55 -14.31 -26.21
N CYS A 268 -11.11 -14.04 -27.38
CA CYS A 268 -12.47 -13.52 -27.52
C CYS A 268 -13.51 -14.59 -27.14
N ALA A 269 -13.27 -15.85 -27.54
CA ALA A 269 -14.12 -16.97 -27.17
C ALA A 269 -14.11 -17.22 -25.66
N LEU A 270 -12.98 -17.00 -24.98
CA LEU A 270 -12.90 -17.09 -23.53
C LEU A 270 -13.61 -15.92 -22.83
N LEU A 271 -13.38 -14.69 -23.29
CA LEU A 271 -13.85 -13.47 -22.61
C LEU A 271 -15.33 -13.16 -22.86
N HIS A 272 -15.87 -13.50 -24.04
CA HIS A 272 -17.26 -13.18 -24.39
C HIS A 272 -17.89 -14.22 -25.34
N PRO A 273 -17.97 -15.51 -24.94
CA PRO A 273 -18.40 -16.60 -25.81
C PRO A 273 -19.82 -16.44 -26.38
N ASN A 274 -20.71 -15.72 -25.70
CA ASN A 274 -22.10 -15.57 -26.12
C ASN A 274 -22.30 -14.45 -27.16
N SER A 275 -21.34 -13.54 -27.32
CA SER A 275 -21.47 -12.40 -28.24
C SER A 275 -20.34 -12.40 -29.26
N PRO A 276 -20.65 -12.42 -30.58
CA PRO A 276 -19.62 -12.45 -31.62
C PRO A 276 -18.82 -11.14 -31.71
N SER A 277 -19.45 -10.01 -31.39
CA SER A 277 -18.84 -8.67 -31.46
C SER A 277 -18.22 -8.23 -30.12
N CYS A 278 -16.99 -7.71 -30.20
CA CYS A 278 -16.25 -7.22 -29.03
C CYS A 278 -16.88 -5.94 -28.45
N SER A 279 -17.44 -5.08 -29.30
CA SER A 279 -18.11 -3.83 -28.89
C SER A 279 -19.40 -4.11 -28.10
N THR A 280 -20.21 -5.07 -28.55
CA THR A 280 -21.41 -5.50 -27.83
C THR A 280 -21.05 -6.12 -26.49
N ALA A 281 -20.00 -6.94 -26.42
CA ALA A 281 -19.50 -7.47 -25.15
C ALA A 281 -19.09 -6.35 -24.17
N PHE A 282 -18.38 -5.34 -24.66
CA PHE A 282 -18.00 -4.16 -23.88
C PHE A 282 -19.23 -3.38 -23.38
N LEU A 283 -20.19 -3.09 -24.25
CA LEU A 283 -21.40 -2.35 -23.87
C LEU A 283 -22.22 -3.13 -22.84
N HIS A 284 -22.40 -4.44 -23.07
CA HIS A 284 -23.08 -5.33 -22.12
C HIS A 284 -22.36 -5.35 -20.76
N HIS A 285 -21.03 -5.36 -20.76
CA HIS A 285 -20.25 -5.27 -19.53
C HIS A 285 -20.49 -3.96 -18.75
N ILE A 286 -20.48 -2.82 -19.44
CA ILE A 286 -20.75 -1.52 -18.81
C ILE A 286 -22.17 -1.48 -18.23
N LEU A 287 -23.18 -1.95 -18.97
CA LEU A 287 -24.57 -1.97 -18.53
C LEU A 287 -24.79 -2.85 -17.29
N LEU A 288 -24.10 -3.99 -17.19
CA LEU A 288 -24.19 -4.87 -16.03
C LEU A 288 -23.41 -4.35 -14.82
N LEU A 289 -22.27 -3.67 -15.03
CA LEU A 289 -21.40 -3.23 -13.95
C LEU A 289 -21.88 -1.93 -13.30
N VAL A 290 -22.44 -0.99 -14.07
CA VAL A 290 -22.78 0.35 -13.58
C VAL A 290 -23.81 0.33 -12.43
N PRO A 291 -24.96 -0.38 -12.51
CA PRO A 291 -25.94 -0.37 -11.43
C PRO A 291 -25.43 -0.89 -10.07
N PRO A 292 -24.81 -2.09 -9.96
CA PRO A 292 -24.31 -2.57 -8.68
C PRO A 292 -23.15 -1.71 -8.15
N LEU A 293 -22.30 -1.19 -9.03
CA LEU A 293 -21.21 -0.30 -8.64
C LEU A 293 -21.73 1.05 -8.11
N ALA A 294 -22.72 1.65 -8.76
CA ALA A 294 -23.35 2.89 -8.31
C ALA A 294 -24.01 2.71 -6.94
N ARG A 295 -24.70 1.58 -6.70
CA ARG A 295 -25.29 1.25 -5.40
C ARG A 295 -24.21 1.12 -4.32
N PHE A 296 -23.12 0.41 -4.60
CA PHE A 296 -22.00 0.25 -3.67
C PHE A 296 -21.30 1.59 -3.34
N LEU A 297 -21.04 2.42 -4.35
CA LEU A 297 -20.41 3.73 -4.13
C LEU A 297 -21.35 4.67 -3.38
N THR A 298 -22.65 4.64 -3.67
CA THR A 298 -23.66 5.42 -2.95
C THR A 298 -23.67 5.04 -1.47
N THR A 299 -23.74 3.75 -1.13
CA THR A 299 -23.77 3.30 0.28
C THR A 299 -22.50 3.68 1.03
N VAL A 300 -21.32 3.46 0.45
CA VAL A 300 -20.04 3.82 1.09
C VAL A 300 -19.89 5.33 1.27
N THR A 301 -20.19 6.11 0.23
CA THR A 301 -20.03 7.57 0.31
C THR A 301 -21.07 8.21 1.23
N LEU A 302 -22.30 7.69 1.24
CA LEU A 302 -23.33 8.12 2.18
C LEU A 302 -22.93 7.80 3.63
N ALA A 303 -22.45 6.59 3.90
CA ALA A 303 -21.96 6.19 5.22
C ALA A 303 -20.81 7.10 5.72
N LEU A 304 -19.87 7.45 4.84
CA LEU A 304 -18.78 8.38 5.19
C LEU A 304 -19.28 9.83 5.37
N SER A 305 -20.33 10.23 4.66
CA SER A 305 -20.95 11.56 4.76
C SER A 305 -21.62 11.78 6.12
N LEU A 306 -22.14 10.72 6.76
CA LEU A 306 -22.73 10.79 8.11
C LEU A 306 -21.76 11.37 9.15
N ARG A 307 -20.45 11.24 8.94
CA ARG A 307 -19.44 11.79 9.85
C ARG A 307 -19.38 13.32 9.86
N ASN A 308 -19.88 13.97 8.79
CA ASN A 308 -19.91 15.42 8.62
C ASN A 308 -21.36 15.94 8.49
N ILE A 309 -22.29 15.38 9.26
CA ILE A 309 -23.72 15.72 9.16
C ILE A 309 -24.01 17.21 9.35
N LYS A 310 -23.20 17.92 10.14
CA LYS A 310 -23.32 19.38 10.34
C LYS A 310 -23.16 20.16 9.03
N ALA A 311 -22.24 19.75 8.15
CA ALA A 311 -22.06 20.39 6.85
C ALA A 311 -23.24 20.08 5.91
N LEU A 312 -23.81 18.88 6.02
CA LEU A 312 -24.99 18.49 5.26
C LEU A 312 -26.25 19.27 5.68
N MET A 313 -26.39 19.58 6.98
CA MET A 313 -27.52 20.36 7.51
C MET A 313 -27.44 21.83 7.12
N ASN A 314 -26.23 22.41 7.06
CA ASN A 314 -26.06 23.82 6.72
C ASN A 314 -26.31 24.10 5.23
N GLU A 315 -25.87 23.21 4.34
CA GLU A 315 -26.06 23.34 2.88
C GLU A 315 -26.48 22.00 2.24
N PRO A 316 -27.76 21.60 2.36
CA PRO A 316 -28.20 20.26 1.94
C PRO A 316 -28.11 20.05 0.42
N ILE A 317 -28.59 21.01 -0.38
CA ILE A 317 -28.65 20.87 -1.84
C ILE A 317 -27.24 20.85 -2.45
N SER A 318 -26.37 21.77 -2.02
CA SER A 318 -24.96 21.87 -2.42
C SER A 318 -24.19 20.59 -2.09
N SER A 319 -24.39 20.05 -0.88
CA SER A 319 -23.72 18.83 -0.42
C SER A 319 -24.20 17.58 -1.18
N ILE A 320 -25.51 17.44 -1.42
CA ILE A 320 -26.07 16.34 -2.21
C ILE A 320 -25.59 16.40 -3.66
N ASN A 321 -25.57 17.58 -4.29
CA ASN A 321 -25.08 17.75 -5.66
C ASN A 321 -23.59 17.39 -5.77
N LYS A 322 -22.77 17.81 -4.80
CA LYS A 322 -21.34 17.43 -4.74
C LYS A 322 -21.16 15.92 -4.57
N LEU A 323 -21.95 15.29 -3.70
CA LEU A 323 -21.92 13.85 -3.46
C LEU A 323 -22.34 13.08 -4.72
N SER A 324 -23.47 13.44 -5.32
CA SER A 324 -24.01 12.83 -6.54
C SER A 324 -23.01 12.94 -7.69
N LYS A 325 -22.46 14.14 -7.93
CA LYS A 325 -21.40 14.34 -8.94
C LYS A 325 -20.20 13.44 -8.69
N LYS A 326 -19.76 13.30 -7.44
CA LYS A 326 -18.65 12.42 -7.07
C LYS A 326 -18.98 10.94 -7.31
N ILE A 327 -20.17 10.48 -6.93
CA ILE A 327 -20.63 9.09 -7.13
C ILE A 327 -20.71 8.77 -8.62
N ILE A 328 -21.36 9.62 -9.41
CA ILE A 328 -21.52 9.43 -10.87
C ILE A 328 -20.15 9.42 -11.54
N THR A 329 -19.29 10.39 -11.22
CA THR A 329 -17.93 10.47 -11.78
C THR A 329 -17.11 9.24 -11.43
N MET A 330 -17.10 8.80 -10.17
CA MET A 330 -16.36 7.61 -9.76
C MET A 330 -16.91 6.32 -10.39
N THR A 331 -18.24 6.21 -10.50
CA THR A 331 -18.89 5.06 -11.16
C THR A 331 -18.48 5.00 -12.61
N ALA A 332 -18.57 6.12 -13.33
CA ALA A 332 -18.19 6.22 -14.74
C ALA A 332 -16.71 5.92 -14.97
N ILE A 333 -15.82 6.46 -14.12
CA ILE A 333 -14.38 6.23 -14.23
C ILE A 333 -14.03 4.77 -13.98
N LEU A 334 -14.57 4.15 -12.92
CA LEU A 334 -14.26 2.77 -12.56
C LEU A 334 -14.86 1.76 -13.55
N SER A 335 -16.07 2.01 -14.05
CA SER A 335 -16.68 1.16 -15.08
C SER A 335 -15.95 1.27 -16.40
N ALA A 336 -15.63 2.50 -16.85
CA ALA A 336 -14.85 2.73 -18.06
C ALA A 336 -13.44 2.15 -17.95
N SER A 337 -12.80 2.29 -16.79
CA SER A 337 -11.46 1.74 -16.51
C SER A 337 -11.44 0.22 -16.61
N THR A 338 -12.37 -0.46 -15.92
CA THR A 338 -12.47 -1.93 -15.94
C THR A 338 -12.87 -2.45 -17.32
N GLY A 339 -13.86 -1.83 -17.95
CA GLY A 339 -14.25 -2.16 -19.31
C GLY A 339 -13.11 -1.98 -20.31
N SER A 340 -12.33 -0.90 -20.18
CA SER A 340 -11.18 -0.64 -21.05
C SER A 340 -10.05 -1.64 -20.79
N ALA A 341 -9.83 -2.08 -19.55
CA ALA A 341 -8.83 -3.11 -19.23
C ALA A 341 -9.10 -4.41 -19.98
N TRP A 342 -10.33 -4.92 -19.93
CA TRP A 342 -10.69 -6.20 -20.53
C TRP A 342 -11.04 -6.10 -22.01
N GLY A 343 -11.84 -5.10 -22.40
CA GLY A 343 -12.27 -4.91 -23.79
C GLY A 343 -11.13 -4.56 -24.74
N SER A 344 -10.10 -3.86 -24.26
CA SER A 344 -8.93 -3.55 -25.09
C SER A 344 -8.09 -4.78 -25.44
N ILE A 345 -8.18 -5.88 -24.69
CA ILE A 345 -7.48 -7.13 -25.05
C ILE A 345 -7.94 -7.59 -26.44
N CYS A 346 -9.25 -7.55 -26.68
CA CYS A 346 -9.84 -7.88 -27.97
C CYS A 346 -9.44 -6.84 -29.04
N LEU A 347 -9.43 -5.55 -28.70
CA LEU A 347 -8.99 -4.47 -29.60
C LEU A 347 -7.55 -4.69 -30.08
N TRP A 348 -6.63 -5.05 -29.18
CA TRP A 348 -5.24 -5.31 -29.58
C TRP A 348 -5.12 -6.56 -30.44
N ASN A 349 -6.00 -7.52 -30.27
CA ASN A 349 -6.01 -8.72 -31.11
C ASN A 349 -6.53 -8.47 -32.52
N THR A 350 -7.37 -7.45 -32.73
CA THR A 350 -7.78 -7.02 -34.07
C THR A 350 -6.77 -6.06 -34.70
N LEU A 351 -6.14 -5.20 -33.91
CA LEU A 351 -5.20 -4.19 -34.40
C LEU A 351 -3.78 -4.72 -34.64
N LEU A 352 -3.29 -5.63 -33.79
CA LEU A 352 -1.91 -6.12 -33.84
C LEU A 352 -1.83 -7.56 -34.36
N PRO A 353 -0.90 -7.86 -35.28
CA PRO A 353 -0.62 -9.23 -35.70
C PRO A 353 -0.22 -10.13 -34.52
N ARG A 354 -0.56 -11.42 -34.59
CA ARG A 354 -0.39 -12.42 -33.52
C ARG A 354 1.02 -12.48 -32.89
N SER A 355 2.06 -12.16 -33.66
CA SER A 355 3.46 -12.15 -33.22
C SER A 355 3.89 -10.87 -32.50
N VAL A 356 3.16 -9.77 -32.67
CA VAL A 356 3.54 -8.46 -32.12
C VAL A 356 3.08 -8.34 -30.68
N LEU A 357 4.06 -8.11 -29.79
CA LEU A 357 3.87 -7.86 -28.36
C LEU A 357 2.98 -8.88 -27.63
N PRO A 358 3.19 -10.21 -27.75
CA PRO A 358 2.20 -11.19 -27.30
C PRO A 358 1.80 -11.03 -25.84
N ALA A 359 2.78 -10.93 -24.93
CA ALA A 359 2.54 -10.66 -23.50
C ALA A 359 2.32 -9.17 -23.19
N LYS A 360 2.94 -8.26 -23.95
CA LYS A 360 2.92 -6.82 -23.66
C LYS A 360 1.60 -6.13 -24.03
N ARG A 361 0.70 -6.78 -24.77
CA ARG A 361 -0.68 -6.31 -24.98
C ARG A 361 -1.42 -6.04 -23.67
N PHE A 362 -1.23 -6.87 -22.64
CA PHE A 362 -1.82 -6.64 -21.32
C PHE A 362 -1.26 -5.37 -20.65
N PHE A 363 -0.01 -5.00 -20.91
CA PHE A 363 0.53 -3.73 -20.44
C PHE A 363 -0.18 -2.55 -21.10
N LEU A 364 -0.42 -2.61 -22.41
CA LEU A 364 -1.19 -1.60 -23.15
C LEU A 364 -2.65 -1.53 -22.69
N SER A 365 -3.26 -2.69 -22.42
CA SER A 365 -4.62 -2.76 -21.86
C SER A 365 -4.73 -2.10 -20.49
N GLY A 366 -3.76 -2.34 -19.61
CA GLY A 366 -3.69 -1.65 -18.32
C GLY A 366 -3.45 -0.14 -18.49
N ALA A 367 -2.64 0.27 -19.48
CA ALA A 367 -2.43 1.69 -19.76
C ALA A 367 -3.74 2.39 -20.18
N LEU A 368 -4.51 1.77 -21.08
CA LEU A 368 -5.84 2.26 -21.48
C LEU A 368 -6.82 2.30 -20.31
N ALA A 369 -6.77 1.30 -19.42
CA ALA A 369 -7.58 1.29 -18.20
C ALA A 369 -7.28 2.48 -17.27
N GLY A 370 -6.08 3.04 -17.31
CA GLY A 370 -5.72 4.21 -16.50
C GLY A 370 -6.17 5.55 -17.09
N VAL A 371 -6.52 5.61 -18.38
CA VAL A 371 -6.89 6.87 -19.08
C VAL A 371 -8.17 7.51 -18.52
N PRO A 372 -9.25 6.78 -18.20
CA PRO A 372 -10.46 7.37 -17.61
C PRO A 372 -10.21 8.18 -16.32
N PHE A 373 -9.12 7.92 -15.60
CA PHE A 373 -8.76 8.69 -14.42
C PHE A 373 -8.28 10.12 -14.72
N ALA A 374 -8.07 10.49 -15.99
CA ALA A 374 -7.87 11.88 -16.41
C ALA A 374 -9.02 12.79 -15.98
N PHE A 375 -10.25 12.25 -15.93
CA PHE A 375 -11.44 12.97 -15.48
C PHE A 375 -11.54 13.11 -13.95
N LEU A 376 -10.67 12.41 -13.20
CA LEU A 376 -10.60 12.54 -11.75
C LEU A 376 -9.72 13.76 -11.39
N THR A 377 -10.34 14.93 -11.37
CA THR A 377 -9.62 16.18 -11.07
C THR A 377 -9.11 16.20 -9.62
N ASN A 378 -7.94 16.82 -9.42
CA ASN A 378 -7.34 17.14 -8.12
C ASN A 378 -7.19 15.97 -7.12
N SER A 379 -6.96 14.75 -7.60
CA SER A 379 -6.83 13.54 -6.76
C SER A 379 -5.42 12.95 -6.74
N ARG A 380 -4.38 13.79 -6.65
CA ARG A 380 -2.98 13.36 -6.69
C ARG A 380 -2.64 12.28 -5.66
N GLY A 381 -3.27 12.31 -4.48
CA GLY A 381 -3.07 11.29 -3.44
C GLY A 381 -3.45 9.87 -3.90
N ILE A 382 -4.55 9.74 -4.65
CA ILE A 382 -5.00 8.46 -5.22
C ILE A 382 -4.00 8.00 -6.27
N PHE A 383 -3.60 8.88 -7.20
CA PHE A 383 -2.65 8.54 -8.26
C PHE A 383 -1.31 8.07 -7.70
N MET A 384 -0.80 8.77 -6.67
CA MET A 384 0.44 8.38 -6.01
C MET A 384 0.31 7.07 -5.22
N TYR A 385 -0.86 6.75 -4.66
CA TYR A 385 -1.09 5.47 -4.01
C TYR A 385 -0.97 4.31 -5.02
N PHE A 386 -1.68 4.39 -6.14
CA PHE A 386 -1.59 3.39 -7.21
C PHE A 386 -0.19 3.31 -7.82
N PHE A 387 0.47 4.46 -8.04
CA PHE A 387 1.83 4.50 -8.55
C PHE A 387 2.83 3.81 -7.62
N ARG A 388 2.76 4.04 -6.30
CA ARG A 388 3.60 3.32 -5.32
C ARG A 388 3.36 1.82 -5.34
N ALA A 389 2.09 1.39 -5.43
CA ALA A 389 1.76 -0.02 -5.55
C ALA A 389 2.31 -0.63 -6.85
N ALA A 390 2.27 0.12 -7.96
CA ALA A 390 2.85 -0.29 -9.23
C ALA A 390 4.38 -0.39 -9.17
N VAL A 391 5.06 0.53 -8.48
CA VAL A 391 6.52 0.48 -8.27
C VAL A 391 6.91 -0.75 -7.43
N ASP A 392 6.19 -1.02 -6.33
CA ASP A 392 6.41 -2.23 -5.51
C ASP A 392 6.21 -3.52 -6.34
N SER A 393 5.15 -3.58 -7.13
CA SER A 393 4.89 -4.70 -8.04
C SER A 393 5.97 -4.83 -9.12
N ALA A 394 6.38 -3.73 -9.77
CA ALA A 394 7.46 -3.73 -10.77
C ALA A 394 8.77 -4.24 -10.21
N TRP A 395 9.15 -3.79 -9.01
CA TRP A 395 10.34 -4.24 -8.32
C TRP A 395 10.30 -5.75 -8.08
N LYS A 396 9.22 -6.25 -7.47
CA LYS A 396 9.02 -7.68 -7.19
C LYS A 396 9.00 -8.53 -8.46
N THR A 397 8.31 -8.08 -9.51
CA THR A 397 8.27 -8.76 -10.81
C THR A 397 9.66 -8.84 -11.44
N GLY A 398 10.43 -7.76 -11.42
CA GLY A 398 11.78 -7.79 -11.99
C GLY A 398 12.76 -8.65 -11.18
N VAL A 399 12.59 -8.74 -9.85
CA VAL A 399 13.35 -9.68 -9.01
C VAL A 399 12.98 -11.12 -9.35
N LYS A 400 11.69 -11.44 -9.48
CA LYS A 400 11.20 -12.78 -9.86
C LYS A 400 11.72 -13.20 -11.23
N ARG A 401 11.69 -12.30 -12.21
CA ARG A 401 12.15 -12.56 -13.59
C ARG A 401 13.68 -12.50 -13.73
N GLY A 402 14.42 -12.27 -12.64
CA GLY A 402 15.88 -12.19 -12.67
C GLY A 402 16.46 -10.98 -13.41
N LEU A 403 15.65 -9.96 -13.70
CA LEU A 403 16.08 -8.75 -14.42
C LEU A 403 17.05 -7.91 -13.59
N TRP A 404 16.90 -7.94 -12.26
CA TRP A 404 17.79 -7.25 -11.33
C TRP A 404 17.98 -8.07 -10.05
N LYS A 405 19.23 -8.17 -9.61
CA LYS A 405 19.59 -8.70 -8.30
C LYS A 405 19.60 -7.54 -7.31
N GLY A 406 18.67 -7.55 -6.36
CA GLY A 406 18.64 -6.53 -5.30
C GLY A 406 19.95 -6.53 -4.53
N TRP A 407 20.63 -5.39 -4.45
CA TRP A 407 21.87 -5.28 -3.68
C TRP A 407 21.57 -5.22 -2.18
N LYS A 408 22.47 -5.76 -1.35
CA LYS A 408 22.30 -5.77 0.11
C LYS A 408 22.28 -4.33 0.62
N GLY A 409 21.11 -3.89 1.07
CA GLY A 409 20.90 -2.55 1.63
C GLY A 409 20.64 -1.44 0.59
N GLY A 410 20.34 -1.77 -0.68
CA GLY A 410 19.97 -0.76 -1.67
C GLY A 410 18.73 0.06 -1.28
N ASP A 411 17.80 -0.55 -0.56
CA ASP A 411 16.64 0.13 0.02
C ASP A 411 17.02 1.16 1.08
N LEU A 412 18.06 0.92 1.91
CA LEU A 412 18.58 1.93 2.83
C LEU A 412 19.17 3.11 2.06
N CYS A 413 19.96 2.84 1.01
CA CYS A 413 20.58 3.91 0.22
C CYS A 413 19.51 4.84 -0.38
N ILE A 414 18.43 4.27 -0.93
CA ILE A 414 17.28 5.03 -1.43
C ILE A 414 16.65 5.87 -0.32
N ILE A 415 16.46 5.31 0.88
CA ILE A 415 15.90 6.05 2.02
C ILE A 415 16.82 7.21 2.42
N VAL A 416 18.12 6.97 2.55
CA VAL A 416 19.11 8.00 2.93
C VAL A 416 19.11 9.13 1.90
N LEU A 417 19.18 8.80 0.61
CA LEU A 417 19.14 9.80 -0.47
C LEU A 417 17.81 10.57 -0.48
N ALA A 418 16.69 9.89 -0.30
CA ALA A 418 15.38 10.52 -0.25
C ALA A 418 15.25 11.48 0.95
N TRP A 419 15.72 11.08 2.13
CA TRP A 419 15.74 11.92 3.32
C TRP A 419 16.65 13.12 3.18
N ALA A 420 17.86 12.94 2.65
CA ALA A 420 18.80 14.02 2.38
C ALA A 420 18.18 15.06 1.43
N LEU A 421 17.50 14.59 0.37
CA LEU A 421 16.78 15.45 -0.57
C LEU A 421 15.63 16.20 0.11
N ILE A 422 14.80 15.52 0.89
CA ILE A 422 13.69 16.15 1.63
C ILE A 422 14.21 17.24 2.58
N GLY A 423 15.27 16.95 3.34
CA GLY A 423 15.86 17.93 4.26
C GLY A 423 16.47 19.12 3.53
N SER A 424 17.17 18.89 2.41
CA SER A 424 17.71 19.98 1.58
C SER A 424 16.61 20.87 0.98
N ILE A 425 15.49 20.28 0.55
CA ILE A 425 14.33 21.05 0.06
C ILE A 425 13.68 21.82 1.20
N LEU A 426 13.56 21.23 2.39
CA LEU A 426 12.98 21.92 3.56
C LEU A 426 13.78 23.16 3.94
N GLU A 427 15.11 23.12 3.87
CA GLU A 427 15.99 24.26 4.17
C GLU A 427 15.91 25.36 3.11
N THR A 428 15.91 24.97 1.83
CA THR A 428 15.98 25.93 0.72
C THR A 428 14.61 26.52 0.36
N ARG A 429 13.56 25.69 0.35
CA ARG A 429 12.18 26.04 -0.01
C ARG A 429 11.18 25.23 0.81
N PRO A 430 10.89 25.65 2.06
CA PRO A 430 9.95 24.92 2.91
C PRO A 430 8.51 24.90 2.36
N SER A 431 8.13 25.82 1.46
CA SER A 431 6.83 25.84 0.78
C SER A 431 6.58 24.62 -0.12
N ALA A 432 7.64 24.09 -0.75
CA ALA A 432 7.56 22.94 -1.66
C ALA A 432 7.20 21.63 -0.94
N VAL A 433 7.49 21.55 0.37
CA VAL A 433 7.13 20.42 1.24
C VAL A 433 5.65 20.52 1.61
N GLN A 434 4.86 19.59 1.08
CA GLN A 434 3.41 19.61 1.27
C GLN A 434 2.94 18.97 2.57
N GLY A 435 2.10 19.73 3.28
CA GLY A 435 1.43 19.33 4.52
C GLY A 435 2.04 20.04 5.74
N LYS A 436 1.23 20.84 6.44
CA LYS A 436 1.67 21.57 7.65
C LYS A 436 2.23 20.63 8.72
N GLY A 437 1.55 19.51 8.97
CA GLY A 437 2.00 18.50 9.93
C GLY A 437 3.33 17.86 9.52
N VAL A 438 3.54 17.61 8.23
CA VAL A 438 4.79 17.05 7.70
C VAL A 438 5.94 18.04 7.90
N ARG A 439 5.73 19.31 7.59
CA ARG A 439 6.76 20.35 7.80
C ARG A 439 7.11 20.52 9.28
N LYS A 440 6.12 20.58 10.16
CA LYS A 440 6.33 20.64 11.62
C LYS A 440 7.07 19.41 12.14
N ALA A 441 6.70 18.22 11.68
CA ALA A 441 7.37 16.98 12.07
C ALA A 441 8.83 16.95 11.59
N LEU A 442 9.11 17.35 10.35
CA LEU A 442 10.48 17.39 9.83
C LEU A 442 11.34 18.47 10.53
N ALA A 443 10.77 19.64 10.81
CA ALA A 443 11.44 20.69 11.58
C ALA A 443 11.74 20.22 13.02
N TRP A 444 10.78 19.53 13.64
CA TRP A 444 10.96 18.95 14.97
C TRP A 444 12.04 17.86 14.98
N LEU A 445 12.03 16.95 14.00
CA LEU A 445 13.05 15.91 13.85
C LEU A 445 14.45 16.47 13.62
N LYS A 446 14.56 17.66 13.00
CA LYS A 446 15.82 18.38 12.85
C LYS A 446 16.27 19.09 14.13
N GLY A 447 15.37 19.32 15.09
CA GLY A 447 15.65 20.06 16.32
C GLY A 447 15.29 21.55 16.28
N ASP A 448 14.64 22.03 15.22
CA ASP A 448 14.20 23.43 15.07
C ASP A 448 12.92 23.75 15.88
N GLY A 449 12.43 22.78 16.65
CA GLY A 449 11.18 22.85 17.42
C GLY A 449 9.93 22.51 16.60
N PHE A 450 8.78 22.35 17.27
CA PHE A 450 7.51 21.99 16.63
C PHE A 450 6.81 23.22 16.02
N ALA A 451 7.45 23.87 15.05
CA ALA A 451 6.93 25.03 14.34
C ALA A 451 7.01 24.83 12.82
N ASP A 452 6.05 25.40 12.07
CA ASP A 452 6.08 25.32 10.61
C ASP A 452 7.08 26.37 10.06
N PRO A 453 8.17 25.97 9.37
CA PRO A 453 9.16 26.91 8.87
C PRO A 453 8.56 27.99 7.96
N VAL A 454 7.49 27.67 7.22
CA VAL A 454 6.79 28.63 6.36
C VAL A 454 6.07 29.69 7.20
N GLU A 455 5.39 29.28 8.28
CA GLU A 455 4.67 30.21 9.16
C GLU A 455 5.66 31.07 9.96
N VAL A 456 6.78 30.50 10.41
CA VAL A 456 7.85 31.25 11.09
C VAL A 456 8.48 32.28 10.16
N ALA A 457 8.80 31.90 8.91
CA ALA A 457 9.34 32.82 7.91
C ALA A 457 8.34 33.93 7.56
N ALA A 458 7.06 33.61 7.41
CA ALA A 458 6.01 34.60 7.17
C ALA A 458 5.86 35.59 8.33
N LYS A 459 5.83 35.10 9.58
CA LYS A 459 5.78 35.96 10.78
C LYS A 459 7.01 36.87 10.88
N ARG A 460 8.21 36.36 10.57
CA ARG A 460 9.44 37.17 10.54
C ARG A 460 9.37 38.27 9.47
N ARG A 461 8.89 37.96 8.27
CA ARG A 461 8.69 38.94 7.20
C ARG A 461 7.66 40.00 7.58
N ALA A 462 6.54 39.61 8.16
CA ALA A 462 5.50 40.54 8.62
C ALA A 462 6.03 41.49 9.70
N ARG A 463 6.80 40.99 10.68
CA ARG A 463 7.45 41.82 11.69
C ARG A 463 8.43 42.83 11.08
N LYS A 464 9.27 42.39 10.13
CA LYS A 464 10.19 43.29 9.41
C LYS A 464 9.44 44.37 8.62
N ALA A 465 8.38 44.00 7.92
CA ALA A 465 7.56 44.95 7.17
C ALA A 465 6.83 45.95 8.09
N ALA A 466 6.37 45.52 9.27
CA ALA A 466 5.78 46.40 10.27
C ALA A 466 6.82 47.38 10.85
N ALA A 467 8.04 46.91 11.16
CA ALA A 467 9.13 47.76 11.62
C ALA A 467 9.51 48.83 10.59
N LEU A 468 9.66 48.45 9.32
CA LEU A 468 9.93 49.39 8.22
C LEU A 468 8.81 50.42 8.02
N LYS A 469 7.55 50.03 8.26
CA LYS A 469 6.42 50.97 8.19
C LYS A 469 6.40 51.94 9.38
N ALA A 470 6.72 51.47 10.58
CA ALA A 470 6.85 52.32 11.76
C ALA A 470 7.98 53.34 11.60
N GLU A 471 9.14 52.90 11.12
CA GLU A 471 10.30 53.76 10.83
C GLU A 471 10.01 54.79 9.73
N LYS A 472 9.19 54.44 8.72
CA LYS A 472 8.71 55.42 7.73
C LYS A 472 7.72 56.43 8.30
N ALA A 473 6.80 55.99 9.17
CA ALA A 473 5.82 56.87 9.80
C ALA A 473 6.45 57.84 10.81
N GLU A 474 7.60 57.48 11.40
CA GLU A 474 8.38 58.35 12.30
C GLU A 474 9.27 59.35 11.55
N ASN A 475 9.53 59.13 10.25
CA ASN A 475 10.36 59.98 9.39
C ASN A 475 9.58 60.81 8.36
N GLU A 476 8.24 60.77 8.38
CA GLU A 476 7.39 61.71 7.62
C GLU A 476 7.07 62.92 8.53
N PRO A 477 7.52 64.14 8.17
CA PRO A 477 7.38 65.34 9.00
C PRO A 477 5.96 65.89 9.08
#